data_AF-A0A2N2XPL5-F1
#
_entry.id   AF-A0A2N2XPL5-F1
#
_cell.length_a   1.000
_cell.length_b   1.000
_cell.length_c   1.000
_cell.angle_alpha   90.00
_cell.angle_beta   90.00
_cell.angle_gamma   90.00
#
_symmetry.space_group_name_H-M   'P 1'
#
loop_
_entity.id
_entity.type
_entity.pdbx_description
1 polymer ?
#
loop_
_entity_poly.entity_id
_entity_poly.type
_entity_poly.pdbx_seq_one_letter_code
_entity_poly.pdbx_strand_id
1 'polypeptide(L)'
;MFKQVLMTTGARLVNAVISVVMVVLSTRWMGAEAYGIAGIILLDVTVIAMANDFFGGSSLVYFAPRVSLWRLLIPSYIWAVVVVVLAIAAGMVISFFPMIRLAVIPEGYALHILLISFLVSLAGIHQNLLLGKEQVANYNKVFSLQILMQLVGLVFMLFILKVRDARA
;
A
#
# COMPACT_ATOMS: atom_id res chain seq x y z
N MET A 1 0.90 4.89 28.63
CA MET A 1 1.91 4.97 27.55
C MET A 1 2.58 3.62 27.28
N PHE A 2 3.26 2.99 28.26
CA PHE A 2 3.98 1.71 28.03
C PHE A 2 3.13 0.58 27.42
N LYS A 3 1.90 0.37 27.92
CA LYS A 3 0.97 -0.63 27.35
C LYS A 3 0.64 -0.37 25.87
N GLN A 4 0.47 0.88 25.46
CA GLN A 4 0.17 1.23 24.06
C GLN A 4 1.40 1.08 23.17
N VAL A 5 2.59 1.43 23.66
CA VAL A 5 3.87 1.20 22.97
C VAL A 5 4.08 -0.30 22.78
N LEU A 6 3.93 -1.10 23.83
CA LEU A 6 4.07 -2.56 23.76
C LEU A 6 3.08 -3.18 22.77
N MET A 7 1.81 -2.76 22.80
CA MET A 7 0.80 -3.21 21.85
C MET A 7 1.12 -2.83 20.40
N THR A 8 1.69 -1.64 20.18
CA THR A 8 2.07 -1.16 18.85
C THR A 8 3.29 -1.91 18.32
N THR A 9 4.32 -2.09 19.15
CA THR A 9 5.50 -2.89 18.82
C THR A 9 5.11 -4.34 18.57
N GLY A 10 4.23 -4.92 19.39
CA GLY A 10 3.71 -6.27 19.20
C GLY A 10 2.96 -6.43 17.88
N ALA A 11 2.04 -5.50 17.55
CA ALA A 11 1.33 -5.51 16.27
C ALA A 11 2.30 -5.40 15.08
N ARG A 12 3.33 -4.54 15.18
CA ARG A 12 4.38 -4.44 14.16
C ARG A 12 5.18 -5.73 13.99
N LEU A 13 5.52 -6.41 15.09
CA LEU A 13 6.23 -7.68 15.05
C LEU A 13 5.38 -8.78 14.38
N VAL A 14 4.11 -8.90 14.77
CA VAL A 14 3.18 -9.86 14.16
C VAL A 14 3.06 -9.59 12.66
N ASN A 15 2.89 -8.32 12.28
CA ASN A 15 2.79 -7.95 10.87
C ASN A 15 4.08 -8.25 10.10
N ALA A 16 5.25 -8.01 10.69
CA ALA A 16 6.53 -8.36 10.07
C ALA A 16 6.65 -9.88 9.85
N VAL A 17 6.24 -10.70 10.82
CA VAL A 17 6.21 -12.17 10.68
C VAL A 17 5.26 -12.59 9.55
N ILE A 18 4.05 -12.02 9.50
CA ILE A 18 3.09 -12.30 8.41
C ILE A 18 3.67 -11.91 7.05
N SER A 19 4.32 -10.75 6.94
CA SER A 19 4.99 -10.33 5.70
C SER A 19 6.04 -11.35 5.25
N VAL A 20 6.89 -11.84 6.17
CA VAL A 20 7.88 -12.88 5.86
C VAL A 20 7.20 -14.18 5.41
N VAL A 21 6.12 -14.60 6.07
CA VAL A 21 5.35 -15.77 5.66
C VAL A 21 4.78 -15.60 4.25
N MET A 22 4.23 -14.42 3.91
CA MET A 22 3.74 -14.14 2.56
C MET A 22 4.87 -14.26 1.53
N VAL A 23 6.05 -13.70 1.79
CA VAL A 23 7.21 -13.84 0.89
C VAL A 23 7.59 -15.31 0.68
N VAL A 24 7.68 -16.09 1.75
CA VAL A 24 8.03 -17.51 1.68
C VAL A 24 6.98 -18.31 0.90
N LEU A 25 5.69 -18.03 1.12
CA LEU A 25 4.61 -18.69 0.38
C LEU A 25 4.66 -18.33 -1.11
N SER A 26 4.74 -17.04 -1.43
CA SER A 26 4.74 -16.58 -2.82
C SER A 26 5.95 -17.11 -3.59
N THR A 27 7.16 -17.02 -3.02
CA THR A 27 8.37 -17.52 -3.68
C THR A 27 8.38 -19.03 -3.86
N ARG A 28 7.83 -19.80 -2.90
CA ARG A 28 7.73 -21.26 -3.01
C ARG A 28 6.72 -21.74 -4.04
N TRP A 29 5.56 -21.09 -4.14
CA TRP A 29 4.46 -21.58 -4.97
C TRP A 29 4.35 -20.90 -6.34
N MET A 30 4.76 -19.63 -6.44
CA MET A 30 4.76 -18.86 -7.70
C MET A 30 6.14 -18.82 -8.37
N GLY A 31 7.21 -19.11 -7.61
CA GLY A 31 8.59 -18.99 -8.08
C GLY A 31 9.17 -17.58 -7.87
N ALA A 32 10.51 -17.49 -7.90
CA ALA A 32 11.23 -16.25 -7.65
C ALA A 32 10.99 -15.17 -8.72
N GLU A 33 10.80 -15.58 -9.98
CA GLU A 33 10.57 -14.66 -11.10
C GLU A 33 9.21 -13.95 -10.97
N ALA A 34 8.13 -14.70 -10.75
CA ALA A 34 6.79 -14.15 -10.53
C ALA A 34 6.74 -13.23 -9.30
N TYR A 35 7.41 -13.62 -8.21
CA TYR A 35 7.54 -12.78 -7.04
C TYR A 35 8.37 -11.51 -7.31
N GLY A 36 9.39 -11.58 -8.17
CA GLY A 36 10.16 -10.42 -8.62
C GLY A 36 9.28 -9.36 -9.29
N ILE A 37 8.37 -9.77 -10.17
CA ILE A 37 7.38 -8.88 -10.80
C ILE A 37 6.49 -8.21 -9.74
N ALA A 38 5.97 -8.97 -8.78
CA ALA A 38 5.19 -8.43 -7.67
C ALA A 38 6.01 -7.44 -6.82
N GLY A 39 7.31 -7.67 -6.67
CA GLY A 39 8.24 -6.74 -5.99
C GLY A 39 8.39 -5.41 -6.71
N ILE A 40 8.48 -5.42 -8.05
CA ILE A 40 8.51 -4.19 -8.86
C ILE A 40 7.18 -3.44 -8.74
N ILE A 41 6.04 -4.14 -8.83
CA ILE A 41 4.71 -3.54 -8.64
C ILE A 41 4.61 -2.89 -7.25
N LEU A 42 5.08 -3.58 -6.20
CA LEU A 42 5.07 -3.05 -4.84
C LEU A 42 5.96 -1.81 -4.71
N LEU A 43 7.11 -1.80 -5.37
CA LEU A 43 7.99 -0.63 -5.43
C LEU A 43 7.27 0.58 -6.04
N ASP A 44 6.66 0.40 -7.21
CA ASP A 44 5.93 1.49 -7.89
C ASP A 44 4.78 2.02 -7.04
N VAL A 45 3.97 1.10 -6.48
CA VAL A 45 2.87 1.44 -5.57
C VAL A 45 3.40 2.25 -4.37
N THR A 46 4.55 1.86 -3.82
CA THR A 46 5.18 2.55 -2.69
C THR A 46 5.65 3.95 -3.06
N VAL A 47 6.29 4.12 -4.22
CA VAL A 47 6.74 5.44 -4.71
C VAL A 47 5.54 6.39 -4.88
N ILE A 48 4.45 5.91 -5.47
CA ILE A 48 3.23 6.71 -5.63
C ILE A 48 2.60 7.03 -4.26
N ALA A 49 2.53 6.05 -3.35
CA ALA A 49 1.99 6.26 -2.01
C ALA A 49 2.81 7.29 -1.20
N MET A 50 4.14 7.30 -1.33
CA MET A 50 5.00 8.31 -0.70
C MET A 50 4.69 9.73 -1.18
N ALA A 51 4.37 9.91 -2.48
CA ALA A 51 3.92 11.21 -2.98
C ALA A 51 2.57 11.63 -2.37
N ASN A 52 1.68 10.65 -2.11
CA ASN A 52 0.41 10.92 -1.46
C ASN A 52 0.57 11.28 0.04
N ASP A 53 1.58 10.73 0.72
CA ASP A 53 1.87 11.02 2.14
C ASP A 53 2.18 12.50 2.43
N PHE A 54 2.47 13.31 1.40
CA PHE A 54 2.66 14.75 1.58
C PHE A 54 1.41 15.45 2.16
N PHE A 55 0.21 15.15 1.65
CA PHE A 55 -1.07 15.66 2.20
C PHE A 55 -1.92 14.59 2.90
N GLY A 56 -1.68 13.31 2.64
CA GLY A 56 -2.37 12.19 3.28
C GLY A 56 -1.64 11.59 4.48
N GLY A 57 -0.42 12.05 4.75
CA GLY A 57 0.50 11.51 5.76
C GLY A 57 0.71 12.43 6.94
N SER A 58 1.95 12.89 7.14
CA SER A 58 2.37 13.61 8.36
C SER A 58 1.65 14.94 8.55
N SER A 59 1.36 15.67 7.47
CA SER A 59 0.56 16.90 7.50
C SER A 59 -0.86 16.64 8.01
N LEU A 60 -1.50 15.57 7.53
CA LEU A 60 -2.81 15.14 7.98
C LEU A 60 -2.79 14.78 9.47
N VAL A 61 -1.80 14.01 9.92
CA VAL A 61 -1.62 13.67 11.35
C VAL A 61 -1.49 14.93 12.20
N TYR A 62 -0.73 15.93 11.74
CA TYR A 62 -0.55 17.19 12.44
C TYR A 62 -1.84 18.02 12.53
N PHE A 63 -2.62 18.12 11.45
CA PHE A 63 -3.85 18.93 11.46
C PHE A 63 -5.08 18.19 12.01
N ALA A 64 -5.06 16.86 12.09
CA ALA A 64 -6.14 16.01 12.61
C ALA A 64 -6.75 16.44 13.96
N PRO A 65 -5.98 16.84 14.99
CA PRO A 65 -6.56 17.28 16.26
C PRO A 65 -7.11 18.72 16.24
N ARG A 66 -6.79 19.51 15.20
CA ARG A 66 -7.05 20.97 15.15
C ARG A 66 -8.15 21.37 14.18
N VAL A 67 -8.49 20.50 13.25
CA VAL A 67 -9.38 20.80 12.13
C VAL A 67 -10.48 19.74 12.02
N SER A 68 -11.67 20.14 11.56
CA SER A 68 -12.77 19.20 11.36
C SER A 68 -12.43 18.14 10.31
N LEU A 69 -13.00 16.94 10.50
CA LEU A 69 -12.76 15.76 9.65
C LEU A 69 -12.88 16.05 8.15
N TRP A 70 -13.97 16.70 7.73
CA TRP A 70 -14.26 16.94 6.32
C TRP A 70 -13.30 17.94 5.66
N ARG A 71 -12.83 18.93 6.44
CA ARG A 71 -11.84 19.91 5.97
C ARG A 71 -10.45 19.30 5.78
N LEU A 72 -10.23 18.08 6.29
CA LEU A 72 -9.01 17.31 6.10
C LEU A 72 -9.17 16.26 5.00
N LEU A 73 -10.26 15.50 5.02
CA LEU A 73 -10.49 14.43 4.04
C LEU A 73 -10.63 14.96 2.61
N ILE A 74 -11.33 16.08 2.41
CA ILE A 74 -11.55 16.62 1.05
C ILE A 74 -10.20 16.99 0.39
N PRO A 75 -9.32 17.81 1.01
CA PRO A 75 -8.00 18.08 0.43
C PRO A 75 -7.15 16.82 0.24
N SER A 76 -7.15 15.88 1.19
CA SER A 76 -6.35 14.65 1.06
C SER A 76 -6.84 13.75 -0.08
N TYR A 77 -8.15 13.66 -0.32
CA TYR A 77 -8.68 12.90 -1.46
C TYR A 77 -8.43 13.59 -2.79
N ILE A 78 -8.57 14.91 -2.85
CA ILE A 78 -8.20 15.67 -4.05
C ILE A 78 -6.72 15.46 -4.36
N TRP A 79 -5.86 15.51 -3.34
CA TRP A 79 -4.43 15.23 -3.52
C TRP A 79 -4.16 13.82 -4.01
N ALA A 80 -4.84 12.80 -3.47
CA ALA A 80 -4.70 11.42 -3.95
C ALA A 80 -5.04 11.30 -5.44
N VAL A 81 -6.09 11.98 -5.91
CA VAL A 81 -6.43 12.04 -7.33
C VAL A 81 -5.36 12.76 -8.13
N VAL A 82 -4.85 13.89 -7.65
CA VAL A 82 -3.75 14.63 -8.29
C VAL A 82 -2.52 13.75 -8.45
N VAL A 83 -2.13 13.01 -7.41
CA VAL A 83 -0.98 12.10 -7.44
C VAL A 83 -1.18 10.99 -8.48
N VAL A 84 -2.39 10.43 -8.61
CA VAL A 84 -2.68 9.44 -9.66
C VAL A 84 -2.57 10.06 -11.06
N VAL A 85 -3.09 11.27 -11.26
CA VAL A 85 -2.96 11.97 -12.55
C VAL A 85 -1.49 12.25 -12.87
N LEU A 86 -0.69 12.64 -11.90
CA LEU A 86 0.75 12.83 -12.05
C LEU A 86 1.47 11.50 -12.35
N ALA A 87 1.07 10.39 -11.72
CA ALA A 87 1.60 9.07 -12.02
C ALA A 87 1.28 8.63 -13.45
N ILE A 88 0.07 8.91 -13.95
CA ILE A 88 -0.29 8.68 -15.36
C ILE A 88 0.60 9.52 -16.29
N ALA A 89 0.77 10.81 -15.99
CA ALA A 89 1.63 11.69 -16.78
C ALA A 89 3.09 11.21 -16.78
N ALA A 90 3.61 10.78 -15.63
CA ALA A 90 4.94 10.20 -15.50
C ALA A 90 5.07 8.90 -16.32
N GLY A 91 4.06 8.03 -16.28
CA GLY A 91 4.00 6.82 -17.10
C GLY A 91 4.00 7.11 -18.60
N MET A 92 3.32 8.19 -19.04
CA MET A 92 3.37 8.66 -20.43
C MET A 92 4.77 9.16 -20.80
N VAL A 93 5.44 9.92 -19.94
CA VAL A 93 6.82 10.38 -20.19
C VAL A 93 7.80 9.19 -20.27
N ILE A 94 7.67 8.23 -19.36
CA ILE A 94 8.51 7.01 -19.35
C ILE A 94 8.26 6.16 -20.61
N SER A 95 7.06 6.23 -21.21
CA SER A 95 6.76 5.49 -22.43
C SER A 95 7.61 5.89 -23.64
N PHE A 96 8.21 7.09 -23.64
CA PHE A 96 9.17 7.51 -24.66
C PHE A 96 10.55 6.82 -24.51
N PHE A 97 10.82 6.17 -23.37
CA PHE A 97 12.08 5.49 -23.07
C PHE A 97 11.83 3.98 -22.88
N PRO A 98 11.76 3.18 -23.97
CA PRO A 98 11.31 1.79 -23.91
C PRO A 98 12.16 0.90 -23.01
N MET A 99 13.47 1.13 -22.94
CA MET A 99 14.38 0.39 -22.05
C MET A 99 14.05 0.62 -20.57
N ILE A 100 13.72 1.86 -20.20
CA ILE A 100 13.34 2.23 -18.82
C ILE A 100 11.93 1.72 -18.52
N ARG A 101 11.01 1.86 -19.46
CA ARG A 101 9.62 1.39 -19.32
C ARG A 101 9.56 -0.10 -18.96
N LEU A 102 10.29 -0.95 -19.66
CA LEU A 102 10.29 -2.40 -19.41
C LEU A 102 10.87 -2.77 -18.05
N ALA A 103 11.80 -1.96 -17.51
CA ALA A 103 12.39 -2.18 -16.20
C ALA A 103 11.49 -1.71 -15.05
N VAL A 104 10.72 -0.63 -15.27
CA VAL A 104 9.92 0.01 -14.23
C VAL A 104 8.49 -0.52 -14.21
N ILE A 105 7.82 -0.63 -15.36
CA ILE A 105 6.40 -0.98 -15.44
C ILE A 105 6.25 -2.37 -16.08
N PRO A 106 6.00 -3.42 -15.29
CA PRO A 106 5.75 -4.74 -15.82
C PRO A 106 4.57 -4.73 -16.81
N GLU A 107 4.72 -5.45 -17.93
CA GLU A 107 3.71 -5.47 -18.99
C GLU A 107 2.35 -5.97 -18.47
N GLY A 108 1.29 -5.20 -18.74
CA GLY A 108 -0.08 -5.51 -18.28
C GLY A 108 -0.43 -5.00 -16.88
N TYR A 109 0.52 -4.48 -16.11
CA TYR A 109 0.29 -4.07 -14.72
C TYR A 109 0.11 -2.57 -14.49
N ALA A 110 0.24 -1.74 -15.53
CA ALA A 110 0.14 -0.28 -15.39
C ALA A 110 -1.16 0.16 -14.68
N LEU A 111 -2.32 -0.38 -15.10
CA LEU A 111 -3.59 -0.08 -14.46
C LEU A 111 -3.66 -0.64 -13.04
N HIS A 112 -3.14 -1.85 -12.81
CA HIS A 112 -3.09 -2.47 -11.49
C HIS A 112 -2.28 -1.62 -10.49
N ILE A 113 -1.10 -1.13 -10.90
CA ILE A 113 -0.26 -0.23 -10.09
C ILE A 113 -1.04 1.03 -9.72
N LEU A 114 -1.70 1.68 -10.69
CA LEU A 114 -2.48 2.89 -10.44
C LEU A 114 -3.66 2.64 -9.48
N LEU A 115 -4.45 1.59 -9.71
CA LEU A 115 -5.59 1.25 -8.84
C LEU A 115 -5.15 0.86 -7.43
N ILE A 116 -4.12 0.02 -7.30
CA ILE A 116 -3.60 -0.42 -6.00
C ILE A 116 -2.99 0.78 -5.26
N SER A 117 -2.20 1.62 -5.94
CA SER A 117 -1.61 2.81 -5.33
C SER A 117 -2.65 3.80 -4.85
N PHE A 118 -3.75 3.98 -5.57
CA PHE A 118 -4.88 4.80 -5.13
C PHE A 118 -5.58 4.21 -3.91
N LEU A 119 -5.88 2.90 -3.91
CA LEU A 119 -6.50 2.23 -2.77
C LEU A 119 -5.61 2.27 -1.51
N VAL A 120 -4.31 2.03 -1.67
CA VAL A 120 -3.30 2.14 -0.60
C VAL A 120 -3.25 3.57 -0.07
N SER A 121 -3.28 4.56 -0.95
CA SER A 121 -3.32 5.99 -0.60
C SER A 121 -4.56 6.36 0.21
N LEU A 122 -5.74 5.89 -0.20
CA LEU A 122 -6.98 6.09 0.55
C LEU A 122 -6.95 5.41 1.92
N ALA A 123 -6.46 4.16 1.99
CA ALA A 123 -6.28 3.45 3.25
C ALA A 123 -5.31 4.19 4.18
N GLY A 124 -4.20 4.70 3.62
CA GLY A 124 -3.20 5.50 4.33
C GLY A 124 -3.78 6.77 4.95
N ILE A 125 -4.59 7.53 4.19
CA ILE A 125 -5.28 8.74 4.69
C ILE A 125 -6.11 8.41 5.94
N HIS A 126 -6.88 7.33 5.92
CA HIS A 126 -7.71 6.94 7.07
C HIS A 126 -6.86 6.46 8.26
N GLN A 127 -5.81 5.68 8.01
CA GLN A 127 -4.89 5.25 9.04
C GLN A 127 -4.20 6.45 9.70
N ASN A 128 -3.67 7.38 8.91
CA ASN A 128 -3.01 8.59 9.40
C ASN A 128 -3.98 9.51 10.15
N LEU A 129 -5.24 9.59 9.72
CA LEU A 129 -6.28 10.30 10.45
C LEU A 129 -6.56 9.67 11.84
N LEU A 130 -6.67 8.34 11.92
CA LEU A 130 -6.84 7.64 13.21
C LEU A 130 -5.64 7.92 14.12
N LEU A 131 -4.43 7.89 13.57
CA LEU A 131 -3.20 8.17 14.30
C LEU A 131 -3.18 9.62 14.82
N GLY A 132 -3.53 10.60 13.99
CA GLY A 132 -3.58 12.02 14.37
C GLY A 132 -4.68 12.37 15.37
N LYS A 133 -5.71 11.52 15.50
CA LYS A 133 -6.73 11.61 16.56
C LYS A 133 -6.37 10.81 17.82
N GLU A 134 -5.12 10.38 17.95
CA GLU A 134 -4.62 9.56 19.06
C GLU A 134 -5.34 8.20 19.22
N GLN A 135 -6.04 7.73 18.18
CA GLN A 135 -6.73 6.45 18.19
C GLN A 135 -5.80 5.29 17.82
N VAL A 136 -4.67 5.18 18.52
CA VAL A 136 -3.58 4.22 18.24
C VAL A 136 -4.08 2.76 18.22
N ALA A 137 -5.04 2.43 19.10
CA ALA A 137 -5.63 1.09 19.11
C ALA A 137 -6.40 0.78 17.82
N ASN A 138 -7.16 1.75 17.28
CA ASN A 138 -7.91 1.57 16.04
C ASN A 138 -6.97 1.55 14.83
N TYR A 139 -5.93 2.39 14.82
CA TYR A 139 -4.85 2.33 13.84
C TYR A 139 -4.24 0.93 13.77
N ASN A 140 -3.82 0.38 14.92
CA ASN A 140 -3.18 -0.95 14.98
C ASN A 140 -4.14 -2.07 14.52
N LYS A 141 -5.44 -1.96 14.83
CA LYS A 141 -6.45 -2.91 14.35
C LYS A 141 -6.57 -2.88 12.83
N VAL A 142 -6.72 -1.70 12.23
CA VAL A 142 -6.83 -1.56 10.76
C VAL A 142 -5.55 -2.04 10.09
N PHE A 143 -4.39 -1.67 10.61
CA PHE A 143 -3.09 -2.11 10.09
C PHE A 143 -2.92 -3.63 10.12
N SER A 144 -3.30 -4.28 11.24
CA SER A 144 -3.23 -5.74 11.37
C SER A 144 -4.30 -6.46 10.54
N LEU A 145 -5.49 -5.87 10.39
CA LEU A 145 -6.56 -6.43 9.56
C LEU A 145 -6.17 -6.40 8.08
N GLN A 146 -5.56 -5.31 7.61
CA GLN A 146 -5.13 -5.16 6.22
C GLN A 146 -4.14 -6.27 5.83
N ILE A 147 -3.11 -6.51 6.63
CA ILE A 147 -2.12 -7.55 6.32
C ILE A 147 -2.71 -8.96 6.45
N LEU A 148 -3.62 -9.18 7.40
CA LEU A 148 -4.30 -10.47 7.54
C LEU A 148 -5.18 -10.75 6.31
N MET A 149 -5.90 -9.74 5.80
CA MET A 149 -6.68 -9.86 4.57
C MET A 149 -5.79 -10.19 3.37
N GLN A 150 -4.60 -9.59 3.26
CA GLN A 150 -3.63 -9.91 2.22
C GLN A 150 -3.15 -11.37 2.32
N LEU A 151 -2.81 -11.84 3.52
CA LEU A 151 -2.41 -13.23 3.74
C LEU A 151 -3.54 -14.21 3.38
N VAL A 152 -4.77 -13.94 3.84
CA VAL A 152 -5.92 -14.79 3.54
C VAL A 152 -6.21 -14.81 2.04
N GLY A 153 -6.15 -13.65 1.37
CA GLY A 153 -6.30 -13.55 -0.08
C GLY A 153 -5.24 -14.36 -0.83
N LEU A 154 -3.97 -14.26 -0.41
CA LEU A 154 -2.88 -15.03 -0.99
C LEU A 154 -3.09 -16.54 -0.81
N VAL A 155 -3.40 -16.99 0.41
CA VAL A 155 -3.67 -18.42 0.69
C VAL A 155 -4.87 -18.91 -0.12
N PHE A 156 -5.92 -18.11 -0.21
CA PHE A 156 -7.10 -18.43 -1.02
C PHE A 156 -6.73 -18.60 -2.50
N MET A 157 -5.97 -17.67 -3.07
CA MET A 157 -5.52 -17.77 -4.47
C MET A 157 -4.62 -19.00 -4.72
N LEU A 158 -3.65 -19.25 -3.84
CA LEU A 158 -2.68 -20.33 -4.03
C LEU A 158 -3.28 -21.73 -3.85
N PHE A 159 -4.14 -21.92 -2.84
CA PHE A 159 -4.60 -23.25 -2.44
C PHE A 159 -6.00 -23.59 -2.92
N ILE A 160 -6.90 -22.61 -2.99
CA ILE A 160 -8.29 -22.84 -3.40
C ILE A 160 -8.44 -22.63 -4.90
N LEU A 161 -8.04 -21.46 -5.41
CA LEU A 161 -8.09 -21.16 -6.85
C LEU A 161 -6.95 -21.83 -7.63
N LYS A 162 -5.90 -22.28 -6.95
CA LYS A 162 -4.68 -22.86 -7.55
C LYS A 162 -4.02 -21.94 -8.58
N VAL A 163 -4.21 -20.64 -8.42
CA VAL A 163 -3.55 -19.61 -9.23
C VAL A 163 -2.12 -19.48 -8.72
N ARG A 164 -1.16 -19.82 -9.58
CA ARG A 164 0.27 -19.80 -9.25
C ARG A 164 1.10 -18.97 -10.22
N ASP A 165 0.43 -18.39 -11.21
CA ASP A 165 1.07 -17.57 -12.23
C ASP A 165 0.95 -16.09 -11.85
N ALA A 166 1.93 -15.28 -12.25
CA ALA A 166 1.89 -13.84 -11.97
C ALA A 166 0.69 -13.16 -12.66
N ARG A 167 0.36 -13.62 -13.87
CA ARG A 167 -0.57 -12.98 -14.82
C ARG A 167 -2.04 -13.43 -14.71
N ALA A 168 -2.34 -14.33 -13.79
CA ALA A 168 -3.62 -15.03 -13.71
C ALA A 168 -4.69 -14.27 -12.91
#